data_AF-A0A1Y0RP71-F1
#
_entry.id   AF-A0A1Y0RP71-F1
#
_cell.length_a   1.000
_cell.length_b   1.000
_cell.length_c   1.000
_cell.angle_alpha   90.00
_cell.angle_beta   90.00
_cell.angle_gamma   90.00
#
_symmetry.space_group_name_H-M   'P 1'
#
loop_
_entity.id
_entity.type
_entity.pdbx_description
1 polymer ?
#
loop_
_entity_poly.entity_id
_entity_poly.type
_entity_poly.pdbx_seq_one_letter_code
_entity_poly.pdbx_strand_id
1 'polypeptide(L)'
;MSEKTIESYGKGFLVLLLPISFLIIFLVATWRIWLGLILLVLAFNIWQLYKWQQWCQQVNPIFHQLIRENQGRITPMDLAIKGNFAGERAKRYLDTKATEFGASTANADDGSKVYYFITASTLGSILDSSEPPKELASTTVSQYALPFLASPPPKTNLQELEPELPPHSTKEESVKPLEKQLIFGSLIQSELAKRLNVYSSTVYKRRDDPDFPEWSRTRDPDGIAWKYSRKTKEFFPVEEGES
;
A
#
# COMPACT_ATOMS: atom_id res chain seq x y z
N MET A 1 -3.01 50.25 37.10
CA MET A 1 -2.99 50.55 35.64
C MET A 1 -3.95 49.67 34.81
N SER A 2 -4.98 49.02 35.39
CA SER A 2 -5.83 48.04 34.66
C SER A 2 -7.13 48.61 34.09
N GLU A 3 -7.58 49.77 34.56
CA GLU A 3 -8.92 50.30 34.30
C GLU A 3 -9.10 50.81 32.86
N LYS A 4 -8.06 51.43 32.28
CA LYS A 4 -8.10 51.98 30.91
C LYS A 4 -8.19 50.90 29.82
N THR A 5 -7.74 49.68 30.10
CA THR A 5 -7.72 48.58 29.12
C THR A 5 -9.11 47.97 28.95
N ILE A 6 -9.91 47.87 30.02
CA ILE A 6 -11.27 47.30 29.98
C ILE A 6 -12.24 48.27 29.30
N GLU A 7 -12.14 49.59 29.57
CA GLU A 7 -12.96 50.60 28.89
C GLU A 7 -12.68 50.67 27.39
N SER A 8 -11.40 50.59 26.98
CA SER A 8 -11.02 50.56 25.57
C SER A 8 -11.50 49.28 24.87
N TYR A 9 -11.44 48.12 25.54
CA TYR A 9 -11.92 46.85 25.00
C TYR A 9 -13.45 46.83 24.86
N GLY A 10 -14.17 47.38 25.85
CA GLY A 10 -15.63 47.53 25.82
C GLY A 10 -16.11 48.44 24.69
N LYS A 11 -15.44 49.58 24.48
CA LYS A 11 -15.79 50.53 23.40
C LYS A 11 -15.47 49.97 22.02
N GLY A 12 -14.31 49.31 21.86
CA GLY A 12 -13.94 48.63 20.62
C GLY A 12 -14.88 47.46 20.29
N PHE A 13 -15.28 46.69 21.30
CA PHE A 13 -16.25 45.61 21.13
C PHE A 13 -17.64 46.13 20.76
N LEU A 14 -18.11 47.23 21.35
CA LEU A 14 -19.40 47.85 21.00
C LEU A 14 -19.43 48.35 19.55
N VAL A 15 -18.32 48.95 19.09
CA VAL A 15 -18.15 49.40 17.70
C VAL A 15 -18.05 48.22 16.72
N LEU A 16 -17.47 47.10 17.14
CA LEU A 16 -17.40 45.87 16.33
C LEU A 16 -18.74 45.10 16.31
N LEU A 17 -19.50 45.13 17.41
CA LEU A 17 -20.79 44.44 17.53
C LEU A 17 -21.86 45.05 16.64
N LEU A 18 -21.80 46.36 16.38
CA LEU A 18 -22.78 47.06 15.55
C LEU A 18 -22.81 46.55 14.09
N PRO A 19 -21.69 46.47 13.35
CA PRO A 19 -21.69 45.88 12.02
C PRO A 19 -21.97 44.36 12.04
N ILE A 20 -21.53 43.64 13.09
CA ILE A 20 -21.83 42.20 13.22
C ILE A 20 -23.32 41.95 13.46
N SER A 21 -23.97 42.76 14.30
CA SER A 21 -25.41 42.74 14.53
C SER A 21 -26.18 43.01 13.25
N PHE A 22 -25.78 44.04 12.50
CA PHE A 22 -26.40 44.34 11.20
C PHE A 22 -26.23 43.19 10.21
N LEU A 23 -25.05 42.54 10.20
CA LEU A 23 -24.78 41.36 9.38
C LEU A 23 -25.66 40.16 9.79
N ILE A 24 -25.84 39.92 11.10
CA ILE A 24 -26.72 38.86 11.61
C ILE A 24 -28.18 39.15 11.26
N ILE A 25 -28.64 40.38 11.43
CA ILE A 25 -30.00 40.79 11.05
C ILE A 25 -30.20 40.62 9.54
N PHE A 26 -29.24 41.01 8.72
CA PHE A 26 -29.27 40.79 7.29
C PHE A 26 -29.30 39.29 6.94
N LEU A 27 -28.55 38.45 7.67
CA LEU A 27 -28.52 37.00 7.50
C LEU A 27 -29.85 36.34 7.88
N VAL A 28 -30.45 36.76 8.99
CA VAL A 28 -31.78 36.32 9.44
C VAL A 28 -32.87 36.83 8.50
N ALA A 29 -32.78 38.07 7.99
CA ALA A 29 -33.72 38.60 7.01
C ALA A 29 -33.64 37.84 5.67
N THR A 30 -32.43 37.44 5.28
CA THR A 30 -32.13 36.79 4.00
C THR A 30 -32.08 35.25 4.10
N TRP A 31 -32.52 34.68 5.24
CA TRP A 31 -32.39 33.25 5.54
C TRP A 31 -33.06 32.34 4.50
N ARG A 32 -34.17 32.79 3.88
CA ARG A 32 -34.87 32.04 2.82
C ARG A 32 -34.01 31.88 1.57
N ILE A 33 -33.22 32.89 1.22
CA ILE A 33 -32.30 32.83 0.07
C ILE A 33 -31.14 31.89 0.40
N TRP A 34 -30.59 31.97 1.62
CA TRP A 34 -29.56 31.04 2.09
C TRP A 34 -30.04 29.59 2.12
N LEU A 35 -31.28 29.34 2.57
CA LEU A 35 -31.90 28.01 2.51
C LEU A 35 -32.03 27.51 1.07
N GLY A 36 -32.49 28.35 0.14
CA GLY A 36 -32.55 28.00 -1.27
C GLY A 36 -31.18 27.65 -1.86
N LEU A 37 -30.15 28.44 -1.53
CA LEU A 37 -28.77 28.19 -1.94
C LEU A 37 -28.23 26.87 -1.37
N ILE A 38 -28.43 26.62 -0.07
CA ILE A 38 -27.98 25.38 0.58
C ILE A 38 -28.67 24.16 -0.07
N LEU A 39 -29.98 24.24 -0.32
CA LEU A 39 -30.73 23.16 -0.94
C LEU A 39 -30.25 22.91 -2.38
N LEU A 40 -29.95 23.97 -3.13
CA LEU A 40 -29.38 23.88 -4.48
C LEU A 40 -27.98 23.26 -4.47
N VAL A 41 -27.12 23.63 -3.51
CA VAL A 41 -25.79 23.02 -3.32
C VAL A 41 -25.91 21.54 -2.96
N LEU A 42 -26.83 21.18 -2.06
CA LEU A 42 -27.10 19.79 -1.71
C LEU A 42 -27.54 18.98 -2.93
N ALA A 43 -28.50 19.49 -3.68
CA ALA A 43 -29.00 18.84 -4.89
C ALA A 43 -27.89 18.68 -5.94
N PHE A 44 -27.05 19.71 -6.12
CA PHE A 44 -25.91 19.64 -7.02
C PHE A 44 -24.90 18.58 -6.56
N ASN A 45 -24.58 18.51 -5.27
CA ASN A 45 -23.66 17.50 -4.73
C ASN A 45 -24.19 16.07 -4.95
N ILE A 46 -25.47 15.83 -4.64
CA ILE A 46 -26.13 14.53 -4.88
C ILE A 46 -26.09 14.18 -6.37
N TRP A 47 -26.37 15.15 -7.25
CA TRP A 47 -26.28 14.95 -8.69
C TRP A 47 -24.85 14.55 -9.09
N GLN A 48 -23.83 15.27 -8.63
CA GLN A 48 -22.44 14.96 -8.93
C GLN A 48 -22.08 13.54 -8.50
N LEU A 49 -22.52 13.13 -7.31
CA LEU A 49 -22.31 11.77 -6.80
C LEU A 49 -23.00 10.73 -7.68
N TYR A 50 -24.24 11.00 -8.09
CA TYR A 50 -25.00 10.13 -8.98
C TYR A 50 -24.35 10.01 -10.37
N LYS A 51 -23.91 11.14 -10.96
CA LYS A 51 -23.16 11.14 -12.23
C LYS A 51 -21.86 10.36 -12.13
N TRP A 52 -21.15 10.48 -11.01
CA TRP A 52 -19.94 9.70 -10.76
C TRP A 52 -20.24 8.21 -10.69
N GLN A 53 -21.28 7.82 -9.95
CA GLN A 53 -21.71 6.42 -9.86
C GLN A 53 -22.07 5.82 -11.23
N GLN A 54 -22.88 6.52 -12.03
CA GLN A 54 -23.24 6.08 -13.38
C GLN A 54 -22.00 5.94 -14.28
N TRP A 55 -21.08 6.90 -14.20
CA TRP A 55 -19.82 6.83 -14.94
C TRP A 55 -18.97 5.63 -14.49
N CYS A 56 -18.85 5.38 -13.18
CA CYS A 56 -18.13 4.22 -12.65
C CYS A 56 -18.70 2.90 -13.17
N GLN A 57 -20.02 2.78 -13.32
CA GLN A 57 -20.65 1.59 -13.89
C GLN A 57 -20.25 1.38 -15.35
N GLN A 58 -20.13 2.45 -16.13
CA GLN A 58 -19.69 2.36 -17.54
C GLN A 58 -18.18 2.08 -17.68
N VAL A 59 -17.36 2.51 -16.73
CA VAL A 59 -15.91 2.25 -16.72
C VAL A 59 -15.56 0.85 -16.23
N ASN A 60 -16.36 0.28 -15.33
CA ASN A 60 -16.15 -1.05 -14.76
C ASN A 60 -15.89 -2.15 -15.82
N PRO A 61 -16.68 -2.29 -16.90
CA PRO A 61 -16.40 -3.31 -17.93
C PRO A 61 -15.05 -3.06 -18.63
N ILE A 62 -14.69 -1.81 -18.91
CA ILE A 62 -13.42 -1.44 -19.54
C ILE A 62 -12.25 -1.79 -18.62
N PHE A 63 -12.39 -1.51 -17.33
CA PHE A 63 -11.42 -1.88 -16.29
C PHE A 63 -11.21 -3.39 -16.20
N HIS A 64 -12.28 -4.19 -16.15
CA HIS A 64 -12.17 -5.66 -16.12
C HIS A 64 -11.52 -6.23 -17.37
N GLN A 65 -11.81 -5.62 -18.52
CA GLN A 65 -11.17 -5.98 -19.78
C GLN A 65 -9.66 -5.68 -19.75
N LEU A 66 -9.28 -4.49 -19.29
CA LEU A 66 -7.88 -4.10 -19.12
C LEU A 66 -7.12 -4.99 -18.13
N ILE A 67 -7.75 -5.37 -17.02
CA ILE A 67 -7.18 -6.32 -16.06
C ILE A 67 -6.87 -7.65 -16.73
N ARG A 68 -7.79 -8.16 -17.55
CA ARG A 68 -7.64 -9.45 -18.22
C ARG A 68 -6.56 -9.41 -19.30
N GLU A 69 -6.51 -8.34 -20.08
CA GLU A 69 -5.53 -8.15 -21.16
C GLU A 69 -4.11 -7.92 -20.61
N ASN A 70 -3.96 -7.06 -19.61
CA ASN A 70 -2.66 -6.62 -19.10
C ASN A 70 -2.22 -7.36 -17.83
N GLN A 71 -2.81 -8.54 -17.54
CA GLN A 71 -2.47 -9.37 -16.38
C GLN A 71 -2.46 -8.58 -15.05
N GLY A 72 -3.45 -7.70 -14.87
CA GLY A 72 -3.59 -6.89 -13.66
C GLY A 72 -2.75 -5.59 -13.61
N ARG A 73 -1.92 -5.28 -14.61
CA ARG A 73 -1.23 -3.98 -14.71
C ARG A 73 -2.13 -2.95 -15.41
N ILE A 74 -2.42 -1.83 -14.77
CA ILE A 74 -3.24 -0.75 -15.35
C ILE A 74 -2.61 0.62 -15.11
N THR A 75 -2.61 1.46 -16.14
CA THR A 75 -2.15 2.85 -16.05
C THR A 75 -3.35 3.79 -16.21
N PRO A 76 -3.42 4.93 -15.51
CA PRO A 76 -4.46 5.94 -15.71
C PRO A 76 -4.59 6.38 -17.17
N MET A 77 -3.48 6.45 -17.89
CA MET A 77 -3.46 6.82 -19.30
C MET A 77 -4.10 5.75 -20.19
N ASP A 78 -3.80 4.47 -19.96
CA ASP A 78 -4.39 3.36 -20.72
C ASP A 78 -5.91 3.27 -20.52
N LEU A 79 -6.34 3.43 -19.26
CA LEU A 79 -7.76 3.51 -18.94
C LEU A 79 -8.46 4.73 -19.58
N ALA A 80 -7.79 5.89 -19.60
CA ALA A 80 -8.30 7.12 -20.19
C ALA A 80 -8.44 7.03 -21.72
N ILE A 81 -7.44 6.45 -22.40
CA ILE A 81 -7.44 6.27 -23.85
C ILE A 81 -8.53 5.25 -24.23
N LYS A 82 -8.57 4.10 -23.57
CA LYS A 82 -9.54 3.04 -23.88
C LYS A 82 -10.98 3.44 -23.58
N GLY A 83 -11.18 4.27 -22.57
CA GLY A 83 -12.49 4.78 -22.18
C GLY A 83 -12.88 6.14 -22.77
N ASN A 84 -11.99 6.78 -23.55
CA ASN A 84 -12.18 8.11 -24.11
C ASN A 84 -12.62 9.17 -23.07
N PHE A 85 -11.94 9.22 -21.92
CA PHE A 85 -12.21 10.20 -20.87
C PHE A 85 -10.93 10.81 -20.30
N ALA A 86 -11.08 11.92 -19.57
CA ALA A 86 -9.95 12.64 -18.99
C ALA A 86 -9.13 11.77 -18.01
N GLY A 87 -7.81 11.86 -18.10
CA GLY A 87 -6.86 11.12 -17.26
C GLY A 87 -7.05 11.33 -15.76
N GLU A 88 -7.47 12.52 -15.34
CA GLU A 88 -7.75 12.82 -13.92
C GLU A 88 -8.91 11.96 -13.36
N ARG A 89 -9.94 11.70 -14.17
CA ARG A 89 -11.06 10.84 -13.78
C ARG A 89 -10.62 9.39 -13.72
N ALA A 90 -9.82 8.95 -14.70
CA ALA A 90 -9.19 7.63 -14.73
C ALA A 90 -8.36 7.37 -13.48
N LYS A 91 -7.51 8.35 -13.10
CA LYS A 91 -6.66 8.30 -11.93
C LYS A 91 -7.48 8.19 -10.64
N ARG A 92 -8.49 9.04 -10.44
CA ARG A 92 -9.39 8.94 -9.27
C ARG A 92 -10.10 7.60 -9.18
N TYR A 93 -10.55 7.07 -10.32
CA TYR A 93 -11.19 5.77 -10.39
C TYR A 93 -10.24 4.65 -9.97
N LEU A 94 -9.03 4.63 -10.53
CA LEU A 94 -8.02 3.63 -10.20
C LEU A 94 -7.56 3.73 -8.75
N ASP A 95 -7.42 4.94 -8.20
CA ASP A 95 -7.07 5.14 -6.79
C ASP A 95 -8.12 4.56 -5.83
N THR A 96 -9.40 4.79 -6.18
CA THR A 96 -10.54 4.22 -5.45
C THR A 96 -10.53 2.69 -5.56
N LYS A 97 -10.36 2.16 -6.78
CA LYS A 97 -10.29 0.71 -7.02
C LYS A 97 -9.07 0.05 -6.39
N ALA A 98 -7.94 0.73 -6.37
CA ALA A 98 -6.72 0.25 -5.73
C ALA A 98 -6.91 0.09 -4.23
N THR A 99 -7.57 1.07 -3.60
CA THR A 99 -7.93 1.00 -2.19
C THR A 99 -8.94 -0.13 -1.93
N GLU A 100 -9.95 -0.31 -2.78
CA GLU A 100 -10.97 -1.37 -2.63
C GLU A 100 -10.39 -2.78 -2.81
N PHE A 101 -9.48 -2.98 -3.76
CA PHE A 101 -8.94 -4.29 -4.12
C PHE A 101 -7.54 -4.56 -3.55
N GLY A 102 -6.99 -3.65 -2.75
CA GLY A 102 -5.64 -3.78 -2.19
C GLY A 102 -4.53 -3.80 -3.25
N ALA A 103 -4.70 -3.02 -4.33
CA ALA A 103 -3.74 -2.98 -5.42
C ALA A 103 -2.44 -2.28 -5.01
N SER A 104 -1.30 -2.80 -5.49
CA SER A 104 0.00 -2.15 -5.27
C SER A 104 0.17 -1.00 -6.27
N THR A 105 0.48 0.19 -5.78
CA THR A 105 0.80 1.33 -6.63
C THR A 105 2.31 1.50 -6.74
N ALA A 106 2.83 1.54 -7.96
CA ALA A 106 4.22 1.85 -8.21
C ALA A 106 4.29 3.13 -9.06
N ASN A 107 5.21 4.02 -8.73
CA ASN A 107 5.51 5.15 -9.61
C ASN A 107 6.47 4.63 -10.69
N ALA A 108 6.11 4.79 -11.97
CA ALA A 108 7.05 4.58 -13.07
C ALA A 108 8.08 5.72 -13.09
N ASP A 109 9.26 5.47 -13.66
CA ASP A 109 10.35 6.47 -13.78
C ASP A 109 9.93 7.76 -14.51
N ASP A 110 8.87 7.69 -15.33
CA ASP A 110 8.24 8.83 -16.03
C ASP A 110 7.24 9.61 -15.14
N GLY A 111 7.19 9.35 -13.84
CA GLY A 111 6.25 9.98 -12.90
C GLY A 111 4.79 9.52 -13.04
N SER A 112 4.50 8.59 -13.96
CA SER A 112 3.17 8.00 -14.13
C SER A 112 2.91 6.90 -13.10
N LYS A 113 1.78 6.98 -12.39
CA LYS A 113 1.38 5.95 -11.40
C LYS A 113 0.86 4.71 -12.13
N VAL A 114 1.44 3.55 -11.86
CA VAL A 114 1.01 2.24 -12.35
C VAL A 114 0.36 1.47 -11.21
N TYR A 115 -0.80 0.87 -11.50
CA TYR A 115 -1.59 0.11 -10.54
C TYR A 115 -1.48 -1.38 -10.86
N TYR A 116 -1.11 -2.19 -9.88
CA TYR A 116 -1.00 -3.65 -9.98
C TYR A 116 -2.10 -4.32 -9.15
N PHE A 117 -3.06 -4.90 -9.85
CA PHE A 117 -4.17 -5.65 -9.29
C PHE A 117 -3.83 -7.15 -9.27
N ILE A 118 -3.89 -7.78 -8.11
CA ILE A 118 -3.65 -9.21 -7.97
C ILE A 118 -4.87 -9.96 -8.53
N THR A 119 -4.68 -10.73 -9.58
CA THR A 119 -5.71 -11.54 -10.24
C THR A 119 -5.38 -13.03 -10.22
N ALA A 120 -6.37 -13.88 -10.46
CA ALA A 120 -6.19 -15.33 -10.47
C ALA A 120 -5.12 -15.82 -11.46
N SER A 121 -4.89 -15.11 -12.58
CA SER A 121 -3.80 -15.42 -13.51
C SER A 121 -2.43 -15.08 -12.92
N THR A 122 -2.28 -13.94 -12.24
CA THR A 122 -1.03 -13.57 -11.56
C THR A 122 -0.75 -14.45 -10.32
N LEU A 123 -1.79 -14.84 -9.59
CA LEU A 123 -1.69 -15.79 -8.49
C LEU A 123 -1.34 -17.19 -9.00
N GLY A 124 -1.96 -17.60 -10.11
CA GLY A 124 -1.66 -18.84 -10.81
C GLY A 124 -0.19 -18.93 -11.19
N SER A 125 0.36 -17.92 -11.88
CA SER A 125 1.78 -17.92 -12.25
C SER A 125 2.73 -17.92 -11.04
N ILE A 126 2.35 -17.32 -9.91
CA ILE A 126 3.19 -17.31 -8.69
C ILE A 126 3.12 -18.67 -7.97
N LEU A 127 1.96 -19.33 -7.91
CA LEU A 127 1.81 -20.66 -7.32
C LEU A 127 2.48 -21.74 -8.19
N ASP A 128 2.32 -21.65 -9.51
CA ASP A 128 2.90 -22.56 -10.51
C ASP A 128 4.43 -22.41 -10.62
N SER A 129 4.99 -21.27 -10.17
CA SER A 129 6.44 -21.03 -10.07
C SER A 129 7.13 -21.76 -8.91
N SER A 130 6.44 -22.68 -8.22
CA SER A 130 7.05 -23.56 -7.21
C SER A 130 7.71 -24.81 -7.83
N GLU A 131 7.57 -24.98 -9.15
CA GLU A 131 8.29 -25.98 -9.95
C GLU A 131 9.43 -25.25 -10.71
N PRO A 132 10.67 -25.78 -10.70
CA PRO A 132 11.83 -25.03 -11.18
C PRO A 132 11.69 -24.64 -12.66
N PRO A 133 12.17 -23.44 -13.07
CA PRO A 133 11.87 -22.88 -14.38
C PRO A 133 12.51 -23.71 -15.48
N LYS A 134 11.69 -24.32 -16.34
CA LYS A 134 12.16 -24.76 -17.65
C LYS A 134 11.99 -23.57 -18.61
N GLU A 135 13.12 -22.99 -18.96
CA GLU A 135 13.28 -22.00 -20.01
C GLU A 135 12.44 -22.32 -21.27
N LEU A 136 11.71 -21.31 -21.73
CA LEU A 136 11.38 -21.02 -23.14
C LEU A 136 10.82 -22.18 -24.00
N ALA A 137 9.49 -22.20 -24.16
CA ALA A 137 8.89 -22.57 -25.44
C ALA A 137 7.52 -21.91 -25.64
N SER A 138 7.46 -21.00 -26.62
CA SER A 138 6.25 -20.51 -27.25
C SER A 138 5.43 -21.67 -27.81
N THR A 139 4.18 -21.91 -27.39
CA THR A 139 3.19 -22.64 -28.23
C THR A 139 1.74 -22.29 -27.85
N THR A 140 1.10 -21.50 -28.71
CA THR A 140 -0.20 -21.75 -29.36
C THR A 140 -1.14 -22.81 -28.75
N VAL A 141 -2.35 -22.36 -28.38
CA VAL A 141 -3.67 -23.03 -28.48
C VAL A 141 -3.74 -24.50 -28.06
N SER A 142 -4.47 -24.81 -26.98
CA SER A 142 -5.59 -25.75 -27.09
C SER A 142 -6.57 -25.67 -25.91
N GLN A 143 -7.79 -25.40 -26.32
CA GLN A 143 -9.10 -25.68 -25.75
C GLN A 143 -9.24 -27.14 -25.26
N TYR A 144 -10.22 -27.37 -24.35
CA TYR A 144 -10.74 -28.64 -23.79
C TYR A 144 -9.88 -29.29 -22.68
N ALA A 145 -10.37 -29.81 -21.55
CA ALA A 145 -11.72 -30.06 -21.03
C ALA A 145 -11.64 -30.22 -19.49
N LEU A 146 -12.65 -29.75 -18.77
CA LEU A 146 -12.98 -30.29 -17.45
C LEU A 146 -13.59 -31.69 -17.63
N PRO A 147 -13.25 -32.65 -16.75
CA PRO A 147 -14.35 -33.34 -16.11
C PRO A 147 -14.12 -33.63 -14.62
N PHE A 148 -15.23 -33.49 -13.89
CA PHE A 148 -15.70 -34.39 -12.83
C PHE A 148 -15.02 -34.40 -11.45
N LEU A 149 -15.67 -33.68 -10.53
CA LEU A 149 -16.13 -34.12 -9.20
C LEU A 149 -15.95 -35.62 -8.86
N ALA A 150 -15.23 -35.91 -7.75
CA ALA A 150 -15.68 -36.79 -6.66
C ALA A 150 -14.68 -36.80 -5.48
N SER A 151 -15.19 -36.74 -4.23
CA SER A 151 -14.46 -36.96 -2.97
C SER A 151 -15.00 -38.26 -2.28
N PRO A 152 -14.54 -38.68 -1.06
CA PRO A 152 -13.65 -39.81 -0.71
C PRO A 152 -14.39 -40.87 0.19
N PRO A 153 -13.84 -41.59 1.23
CA PRO A 153 -12.56 -42.27 1.59
C PRO A 153 -12.84 -43.79 2.00
N PRO A 154 -12.23 -44.51 2.99
CA PRO A 154 -10.92 -44.49 3.70
C PRO A 154 -10.21 -45.89 3.84
N LYS A 155 -8.90 -45.96 4.17
CA LYS A 155 -8.33 -47.05 5.03
C LYS A 155 -7.15 -46.57 5.88
N THR A 156 -7.35 -46.79 7.18
CA THR A 156 -6.48 -46.64 8.35
C THR A 156 -5.22 -47.52 8.28
N ASN A 157 -4.07 -46.97 8.67
CA ASN A 157 -3.13 -47.68 9.54
C ASN A 157 -2.55 -46.67 10.53
N LEU A 158 -2.82 -46.93 11.82
CA LEU A 158 -2.34 -46.18 12.98
C LEU A 158 -1.07 -46.87 13.48
N GLN A 159 0.04 -46.15 13.50
CA GLN A 159 1.16 -46.43 14.39
C GLN A 159 1.42 -45.16 15.21
N GLU A 160 1.36 -45.36 16.52
CA GLU A 160 1.35 -44.36 17.58
C GLU A 160 2.69 -44.39 18.32
N LEU A 161 3.28 -43.21 18.55
CA LEU A 161 3.90 -42.74 19.82
C LEU A 161 4.84 -41.55 19.57
N GLU A 162 4.40 -40.35 19.94
CA GLU A 162 4.91 -39.53 21.07
C GLU A 162 4.57 -38.03 20.84
N PRO A 163 4.10 -37.28 21.86
CA PRO A 163 3.34 -36.05 21.65
C PRO A 163 4.20 -34.79 21.71
N GLU A 164 4.15 -33.95 20.67
CA GLU A 164 4.47 -32.53 20.78
C GLU A 164 3.48 -31.68 19.97
N LEU A 165 2.81 -30.75 20.67
CA LEU A 165 1.83 -29.78 20.14
C LEU A 165 2.55 -28.54 19.55
N PRO A 166 1.87 -27.73 18.69
CA PRO A 166 2.43 -27.12 17.47
C PRO A 166 2.42 -25.55 17.51
N PRO A 167 2.38 -24.77 16.40
CA PRO A 167 3.11 -24.77 15.11
C PRO A 167 3.72 -23.38 14.76
N HIS A 168 4.81 -23.26 13.99
CA HIS A 168 4.85 -22.19 12.95
C HIS A 168 5.93 -22.35 11.86
N SER A 169 5.41 -22.70 10.67
CA SER A 169 5.65 -22.03 9.39
C SER A 169 7.11 -21.78 8.99
N THR A 170 7.70 -22.82 8.40
CA THR A 170 8.62 -22.68 7.26
C THR A 170 7.90 -21.90 6.16
N LYS A 171 8.23 -20.62 6.00
CA LYS A 171 8.04 -19.90 4.75
C LYS A 171 9.42 -19.67 4.16
N GLU A 172 9.73 -20.49 3.16
CA GLU A 172 10.71 -20.20 2.12
C GLU A 172 10.32 -18.88 1.47
N GLU A 173 10.90 -17.80 1.96
CA GLU A 173 10.77 -16.48 1.39
C GLU A 173 11.85 -16.31 0.33
N SER A 174 11.41 -16.58 -0.89
CA SER A 174 11.91 -16.09 -2.17
C SER A 174 13.16 -15.21 -2.12
N VAL A 175 14.23 -15.76 -2.66
CA VAL A 175 15.43 -15.05 -3.09
C VAL A 175 15.02 -13.99 -4.13
N LYS A 176 14.89 -12.73 -3.69
CA LYS A 176 15.00 -11.54 -4.55
C LYS A 176 16.29 -10.81 -4.15
N PRO A 177 16.99 -10.19 -5.11
CA PRO A 177 18.44 -10.02 -5.04
C PRO A 177 18.82 -9.05 -3.93
N LEU A 178 19.53 -9.61 -2.94
CA LEU A 178 20.13 -8.94 -1.78
C LEU A 178 20.93 -7.69 -2.20
N GLU A 179 21.46 -7.70 -3.42
CA GLU A 179 22.20 -6.59 -4.05
C GLU A 179 21.38 -5.29 -4.20
N LYS A 180 20.06 -5.34 -4.43
CA LYS A 180 19.25 -4.11 -4.58
C LYS A 180 18.90 -3.45 -3.24
N GLN A 181 18.96 -4.19 -2.13
CA GLN A 181 18.75 -3.63 -0.79
C GLN A 181 20.02 -3.05 -0.19
N LEU A 182 21.19 -3.40 -0.73
CA LEU A 182 22.46 -2.74 -0.41
C LEU A 182 22.54 -1.29 -0.92
N ILE A 183 21.70 -0.92 -1.89
CA ILE A 183 21.61 0.46 -2.39
C ILE A 183 21.06 1.43 -1.33
N PHE A 184 20.34 0.92 -0.32
CA PHE A 184 19.68 1.75 0.70
C PHE A 184 20.47 1.93 2.00
N GLY A 185 21.64 1.31 2.16
CA GLY A 185 22.51 1.54 3.33
C GLY A 185 21.89 1.16 4.68
N SER A 186 20.73 0.50 4.72
CA SER A 186 20.11 -0.01 5.94
C SER A 186 19.49 -1.38 5.70
N LEU A 187 19.76 -2.32 6.60
CA LEU A 187 19.21 -3.67 6.58
C LEU A 187 18.23 -3.84 7.74
N ILE A 188 17.11 -4.49 7.49
CA ILE A 188 16.21 -4.91 8.58
C ILE A 188 16.77 -6.16 9.29
N GLN A 189 16.27 -6.44 10.49
CA GLN A 189 16.75 -7.53 11.35
C GLN A 189 16.74 -8.91 10.66
N SER A 190 15.70 -9.21 9.89
CA SER A 190 15.59 -10.48 9.15
C SER A 190 16.61 -10.56 8.01
N GLU A 191 16.97 -9.44 7.38
CA GLU A 191 17.93 -9.39 6.28
C GLU A 191 19.36 -9.48 6.78
N LEU A 192 19.70 -8.75 7.85
CA LEU A 192 21.00 -8.90 8.50
C LEU A 192 21.18 -10.34 9.03
N ALA A 193 20.12 -10.94 9.57
CA ALA A 193 20.16 -12.33 10.03
C ALA A 193 20.40 -13.32 8.88
N LYS A 194 19.74 -13.13 7.73
CA LYS A 194 19.99 -13.91 6.51
C LYS A 194 21.45 -13.73 6.04
N ARG A 195 21.98 -12.51 6.07
CA ARG A 195 23.36 -12.18 5.65
C ARG A 195 24.44 -12.78 6.56
N LEU A 196 24.22 -12.73 7.88
CA LEU A 196 25.14 -13.29 8.88
C LEU A 196 24.94 -14.81 9.09
N ASN A 197 24.01 -15.45 8.35
CA ASN A 197 23.60 -16.85 8.48
C ASN A 197 23.24 -17.25 9.93
N VAL A 198 22.41 -16.43 10.58
CA VAL A 198 21.93 -16.64 11.95
C VAL A 198 20.42 -16.45 12.03
N TYR A 199 19.80 -16.92 13.12
CA TYR A 199 18.39 -16.61 13.39
C TYR A 199 18.20 -15.13 13.71
N SER A 200 17.08 -14.55 13.27
CA SER A 200 16.70 -13.17 13.55
C SER A 200 16.64 -12.88 15.05
N SER A 201 16.28 -13.86 15.87
CA SER A 201 16.27 -13.78 17.33
C SER A 201 17.67 -13.59 17.93
N THR A 202 18.71 -14.16 17.33
CA THR A 202 20.10 -13.97 17.76
C THR A 202 20.55 -12.53 17.51
N VAL A 203 20.25 -11.99 16.33
CA VAL A 203 20.52 -10.58 16.01
C VAL A 203 19.73 -9.66 16.93
N TYR A 204 18.45 -9.94 17.19
CA TYR A 204 17.63 -9.16 18.13
C TYR A 204 18.22 -9.06 19.52
N LYS A 205 18.72 -10.20 20.04
CA LYS A 205 19.28 -10.28 21.40
C LYS A 205 20.60 -9.52 21.49
N ARG A 206 21.43 -9.60 20.46
CA ARG A 206 22.79 -9.05 20.46
C ARG A 206 22.90 -7.63 19.92
N ARG A 207 21.87 -7.09 19.26
CA ARG A 207 21.91 -5.74 18.65
C ARG A 207 22.24 -4.60 19.62
N ASP A 208 22.01 -4.84 20.92
CA ASP A 208 22.23 -3.89 22.00
C ASP A 208 23.55 -4.20 22.74
N ASP A 209 24.30 -5.24 22.35
CA ASP A 209 25.61 -5.58 22.90
C ASP A 209 26.67 -4.59 22.39
N PRO A 210 27.66 -4.20 23.22
CA PRO A 210 28.75 -3.32 22.80
C PRO A 210 29.64 -3.95 21.72
N ASP A 211 29.79 -5.28 21.74
CA ASP A 211 30.65 -6.03 20.80
C ASP A 211 29.90 -6.42 19.51
N PHE A 212 28.67 -5.95 19.32
CA PHE A 212 27.85 -6.28 18.15
C PHE A 212 28.47 -5.89 16.79
N PRO A 213 29.13 -4.73 16.63
CA PRO A 213 29.77 -4.36 15.37
C PRO A 213 30.93 -5.31 14.99
N GLU A 214 31.74 -5.75 15.95
CA GLU A 214 32.84 -6.71 15.72
C GLU A 214 32.32 -8.12 15.43
N TRP A 215 31.29 -8.53 16.17
CA TRP A 215 30.64 -9.83 15.97
C TRP A 215 29.99 -9.94 14.59
N SER A 216 29.30 -8.89 14.15
CA SER A 216 28.70 -8.84 12.82
C SER A 216 29.77 -8.84 11.72
N ARG A 217 30.84 -8.05 11.85
CA ARG A 217 31.99 -8.04 10.94
C ARG A 217 32.61 -9.43 10.72
N THR A 218 32.75 -10.21 11.79
CA THR A 218 33.36 -11.56 11.72
C THR A 218 32.49 -12.56 10.97
N ARG A 219 31.17 -12.33 10.95
CA ARG A 219 30.17 -13.23 10.37
C ARG A 219 29.67 -12.76 9.01
N ASP A 220 29.96 -11.52 8.65
CA ASP A 220 29.55 -10.91 7.41
C ASP A 220 30.46 -11.36 6.26
N PRO A 221 29.92 -11.84 5.12
CA PRO A 221 30.73 -12.28 3.99
C PRO A 221 31.56 -11.15 3.36
N ASP A 222 31.14 -9.88 3.52
CA ASP A 222 31.87 -8.71 3.02
C ASP A 222 32.68 -8.01 4.12
N GLY A 223 32.74 -8.58 5.33
CA GLY A 223 33.49 -8.01 6.46
C GLY A 223 32.93 -6.67 6.97
N ILE A 224 31.63 -6.41 6.79
CA ILE A 224 31.00 -5.15 7.21
C ILE A 224 30.57 -5.23 8.67
N ALA A 225 30.95 -4.22 9.46
CA ALA A 225 30.43 -4.05 10.83
C ALA A 225 29.05 -3.39 10.78
N TRP A 226 28.09 -3.92 11.54
CA TRP A 226 26.73 -3.41 11.56
C TRP A 226 26.38 -2.79 12.91
N LYS A 227 25.63 -1.68 12.90
CA LYS A 227 25.13 -1.02 14.10
C LYS A 227 23.62 -0.84 14.04
N TYR A 228 22.96 -1.17 15.14
CA TYR A 228 21.52 -1.00 15.27
C TYR A 228 21.12 0.44 15.61
N SER A 229 20.16 0.99 14.87
CA SER A 229 19.54 2.26 15.16
C SER A 229 18.14 2.03 15.75
N ARG A 230 17.94 2.38 17.04
CA ARG A 230 16.62 2.34 17.68
C ARG A 230 15.61 3.30 17.04
N LYS A 231 16.08 4.35 16.38
CA LYS A 231 15.23 5.39 15.77
C LYS A 231 14.51 4.88 14.52
N THR A 232 15.19 4.08 13.70
CA THR A 232 14.64 3.53 12.45
C THR A 232 14.35 2.03 12.53
N LYS A 233 14.80 1.36 13.60
CA LYS A 233 14.72 -0.11 13.79
C LYS A 233 15.46 -0.90 12.70
N GLU A 234 16.52 -0.30 12.16
CA GLU A 234 17.33 -0.84 11.07
C GLU A 234 18.80 -0.89 11.47
N PHE A 235 19.56 -1.72 10.76
CA PHE A 235 21.00 -1.91 10.91
C PHE A 235 21.73 -1.16 9.81
N PHE A 236 22.69 -0.33 10.20
CA PHE A 236 23.49 0.45 9.27
C PHE A 236 24.92 -0.08 9.23
N PRO A 237 25.56 -0.08 8.05
CA PRO A 237 26.96 -0.41 7.93
C PRO A 237 27.78 0.68 8.62
N VAL A 238 28.70 0.27 9.48
CA VAL A 238 29.74 1.12 10.06
C VAL A 238 30.97 0.91 9.20
N GLU A 239 31.14 1.76 8.20
CA GLU A 239 32.38 1.84 7.43
C GLU A 239 33.48 2.39 8.35
N GLU A 240 34.37 1.52 8.82
CA GLU A 240 35.67 1.95 9.32
C GLU A 240 36.60 2.12 8.12
N GLY A 241 36.53 3.31 7.52
CA GLY A 241 37.51 3.81 6.55
C GLY A 241 38.28 4.98 7.14
N GLU A 242 39.42 4.66 7.76
CA GLU A 242 40.59 5.51 8.06
C GLU A 242 40.47 6.67 9.06
N SER A 243 40.95 6.44 10.28
CA SER A 243 42.24 6.98 10.79
C SER A 243 42.62 6.32 12.12
#